data_AF-A0A0L0C615-F1
#
_entry.id   AF-A0A0L0C615-F1
#
_cell.length_a   1.000
_cell.length_b   1.000
_cell.length_c   1.000
_cell.angle_alpha   90.00
_cell.angle_beta   90.00
_cell.angle_gamma   90.00
#
_symmetry.space_group_name_H-M   'P 1'
#
loop_
_entity.id
_entity.type
_entity.pdbx_description
1 polymer ?
#
loop_
_entity_poly.entity_id
_entity_poly.type
_entity_poly.pdbx_seq_one_letter_code
_entity_poly.pdbx_strand_id
1 'polypeptide(L)'
;ISKLLATKKQNKPKIEVVDSNDADGDGELSDSDIEIEQTEFNQLTNKTSYGFNNLYFDRIGLSQHLGNEINELEDPETGDSGSRLAEMHQKVTDFFDADYYLADHFDNEMINETLNFNFPTTIELEFDINDQLIKLGNREFLISDLKPIYLG
;
A
#
# COMPACT_ATOMS: atom_id res chain seq x y z
N ILE A 1 -29.34 -6.33 60.72
CA ILE A 1 -28.33 -6.43 59.64
C ILE A 1 -29.02 -7.01 58.42
N SER A 2 -29.02 -6.23 57.36
CA SER A 2 -29.69 -6.36 56.08
C SER A 2 -28.85 -7.19 55.07
N LYS A 3 -29.53 -7.91 54.16
CA LYS A 3 -29.21 -8.08 52.71
C LYS A 3 -30.11 -9.19 52.14
N LEU A 4 -31.18 -8.84 51.40
CA LEU A 4 -31.25 -8.57 49.96
C LEU A 4 -31.35 -9.86 49.11
N LEU A 5 -32.60 -10.30 48.88
CA LEU A 5 -32.99 -11.10 47.72
C LEU A 5 -32.92 -10.20 46.48
N ALA A 6 -31.96 -10.42 45.59
CA ALA A 6 -31.94 -9.78 44.28
C ALA A 6 -32.59 -10.71 43.24
N THR A 7 -33.77 -10.34 42.75
CA THR A 7 -34.42 -11.00 41.62
C THR A 7 -33.75 -10.59 40.31
N LYS A 8 -33.25 -11.59 39.55
CA LYS A 8 -32.60 -11.44 38.24
C LYS A 8 -33.53 -10.73 37.24
N LYS A 9 -33.23 -9.49 36.87
CA LYS A 9 -33.89 -8.79 35.74
C LYS A 9 -33.52 -9.51 34.43
N GLN A 10 -34.51 -10.09 33.78
CA GLN A 10 -34.41 -10.62 32.41
C GLN A 10 -34.40 -9.44 31.44
N ASN A 11 -33.28 -9.17 30.78
CA ASN A 11 -33.21 -8.19 29.68
C ASN A 11 -33.92 -8.78 28.46
N LYS A 12 -35.06 -8.19 28.08
CA LYS A 12 -35.67 -8.42 26.76
C LYS A 12 -34.90 -7.58 25.71
N PRO A 13 -34.76 -8.08 24.47
CA PRO A 13 -34.06 -7.34 23.40
C PRO A 13 -34.79 -6.04 23.04
N LYS A 14 -34.01 -4.99 22.73
CA LYS A 14 -34.46 -3.65 22.32
C LYS A 14 -34.73 -3.60 20.82
N ILE A 15 -35.66 -4.40 20.32
CA ILE A 15 -36.13 -4.27 18.94
C ILE A 15 -37.62 -4.00 19.01
N GLU A 16 -37.98 -2.76 18.71
CA GLU A 16 -39.35 -2.31 18.50
C GLU A 16 -39.63 -2.45 17.00
N VAL A 17 -40.67 -3.22 16.65
CA VAL A 17 -41.16 -3.33 15.28
C VAL A 17 -42.12 -2.16 15.10
N VAL A 18 -41.70 -1.16 14.33
CA VAL A 18 -42.58 -0.06 13.92
C VAL A 18 -43.54 -0.62 12.88
N ASP A 19 -44.82 -0.73 13.24
CA ASP A 19 -45.89 -1.05 12.29
C ASP A 19 -45.87 0.01 11.18
N SER A 20 -45.62 -0.43 9.95
CA SER A 20 -45.58 0.42 8.77
C SER A 20 -47.00 0.77 8.36
N ASN A 21 -47.59 1.77 9.00
CA ASN A 21 -48.92 2.27 8.64
C ASN A 21 -49.06 3.79 8.83
N ASP A 22 -48.05 4.54 8.45
CA ASP A 22 -48.22 5.96 8.11
C ASP A 22 -47.51 6.23 6.78
N ALA A 23 -48.33 6.59 5.79
CA ALA A 23 -47.91 7.10 4.50
C ALA A 23 -47.48 8.57 4.63
N ASP A 24 -46.79 9.03 3.59
CA ASP A 24 -46.54 10.43 3.23
C ASP A 24 -45.38 11.13 3.94
N GLY A 25 -44.19 10.78 3.47
CA GLY A 25 -43.04 11.68 3.45
C GLY A 25 -42.24 11.41 2.18
N ASP A 26 -42.65 12.01 1.05
CA ASP A 26 -41.65 12.26 0.02
C ASP A 26 -40.63 13.22 0.65
N GLY A 27 -39.45 12.68 0.93
CA GLY A 27 -38.27 13.48 1.10
C GLY A 27 -37.58 13.41 -0.24
N GLU A 28 -37.79 14.40 -1.09
CA GLU A 28 -36.84 14.69 -2.17
C GLU A 28 -35.44 14.75 -1.53
N LEU A 29 -34.64 13.72 -1.76
CA LEU A 29 -33.22 13.75 -1.50
C LEU A 29 -32.66 14.76 -2.50
N SER A 30 -32.45 16.01 -2.06
CA SER A 30 -31.78 17.00 -2.87
C SER A 30 -30.39 16.46 -3.21
N ASP A 31 -30.11 16.34 -4.51
CA ASP A 31 -28.87 15.87 -5.13
C ASP A 31 -27.64 16.77 -4.83
N SER A 32 -27.70 17.61 -3.80
CA SER A 32 -26.89 18.81 -3.68
C SER A 32 -25.78 18.79 -2.62
N ASP A 33 -25.65 17.75 -1.79
CA ASP A 33 -24.62 17.75 -0.73
C ASP A 33 -24.04 16.34 -0.46
N ILE A 34 -23.57 15.63 -1.49
CA ILE A 34 -22.72 14.42 -1.34
C ILE A 34 -21.26 14.72 -1.72
N GLU A 35 -20.82 15.96 -1.54
CA GLU A 35 -19.41 16.31 -1.61
C GLU A 35 -18.79 16.13 -0.22
N ILE A 36 -18.14 14.98 -0.02
CA ILE A 36 -17.40 14.69 1.21
C ILE A 36 -16.06 15.40 1.10
N GLU A 37 -15.82 16.43 1.93
CA GLU A 37 -14.50 17.05 2.08
C GLU A 37 -13.46 15.97 2.42
N GLN A 38 -12.44 15.84 1.58
CA GLN A 38 -11.29 14.98 1.88
C GLN A 38 -10.52 15.60 3.05
N THR A 39 -10.74 15.05 4.24
CA THR A 39 -9.91 15.32 5.41
C THR A 39 -8.74 14.36 5.44
N GLU A 40 -7.56 14.85 5.84
CA GLU A 40 -6.38 14.01 5.99
C GLU A 40 -6.69 12.87 6.96
N PHE A 41 -6.62 11.65 6.45
CA PHE A 41 -6.91 10.46 7.23
C PHE A 41 -5.74 10.17 8.17
N ASN A 42 -5.75 10.81 9.34
CA ASN A 42 -4.81 10.53 10.41
C ASN A 42 -5.20 9.23 11.11
N GLN A 43 -4.90 8.10 10.47
CA GLN A 43 -4.92 6.81 11.14
C GLN A 43 -3.83 6.80 12.23
N LEU A 44 -4.24 6.84 13.51
CA LEU A 44 -3.38 6.50 14.65
C LEU A 44 -3.06 4.99 14.62
N THR A 45 -2.32 4.57 13.61
CA THR A 45 -1.70 3.25 13.56
C THR A 45 -0.21 3.45 13.75
N ASN A 46 0.44 2.67 14.63
CA ASN A 46 1.90 2.61 14.74
C ASN A 46 2.55 1.96 13.49
N LYS A 47 1.90 2.05 12.34
CA LYS A 47 2.31 1.45 11.07
C LYS A 47 2.91 2.54 10.20
N THR A 48 4.00 2.21 9.54
CA THR A 48 4.70 3.13 8.65
C THR A 48 4.27 2.87 7.22
N SER A 49 3.66 3.87 6.58
CA SER A 49 3.29 3.78 5.17
C SER A 49 4.52 3.75 4.24
N TYR A 50 4.31 3.29 3.01
CA TYR A 50 5.32 3.15 1.97
C TYR A 50 4.70 3.15 0.56
N GLY A 51 5.55 2.95 -0.46
CA GLY A 51 5.17 2.91 -1.86
C GLY A 51 4.86 4.29 -2.42
N PHE A 52 4.09 4.31 -3.52
CA PHE A 52 3.77 5.56 -4.20
C PHE A 52 3.07 6.55 -3.26
N ASN A 53 3.70 7.72 -3.08
CA ASN A 53 3.24 8.81 -2.21
C ASN A 53 2.91 8.38 -0.77
N ASN A 54 3.56 7.34 -0.24
CA ASN A 54 3.30 6.78 1.09
C ASN A 54 1.82 6.43 1.35
N LEU A 55 1.10 5.98 0.32
CA LEU A 55 -0.33 5.65 0.41
C LEU A 55 -0.61 4.18 0.77
N TYR A 56 0.42 3.34 0.85
CA TYR A 56 0.27 1.90 1.09
C TYR A 56 0.80 1.49 2.47
N PHE A 57 0.15 0.50 3.06
CA PHE A 57 0.55 -0.18 4.29
C PHE A 57 -0.07 -1.60 4.26
N ASP A 58 0.43 -2.51 5.09
CA ASP A 58 0.06 -3.93 5.25
C ASP A 58 0.18 -4.83 4.00
N ARG A 59 0.55 -4.27 2.84
CA ARG A 59 0.63 -5.02 1.57
C ARG A 59 1.85 -5.90 1.51
N ILE A 60 3.01 -5.39 1.93
CA ILE A 60 4.28 -6.09 1.84
C ILE A 60 4.34 -7.18 2.90
N GLY A 61 3.93 -6.91 4.15
CA GLY A 61 3.84 -7.96 5.17
C GLY A 61 2.96 -9.14 4.74
N LEU A 62 1.78 -8.86 4.15
CA LEU A 62 0.94 -9.91 3.57
C LEU A 62 1.63 -10.65 2.42
N SER A 63 2.32 -9.93 1.53
CA SER A 63 3.03 -10.52 0.39
C SER A 63 4.17 -11.45 0.81
N GLN A 64 4.89 -11.14 1.89
CA GLN A 64 5.94 -12.01 2.43
C GLN A 64 5.36 -13.36 2.86
N HIS A 65 4.20 -13.36 3.52
CA HIS A 65 3.49 -14.58 3.88
C HIS A 65 3.02 -15.39 2.66
N LEU A 66 2.90 -14.76 1.50
CA LEU A 66 2.57 -15.38 0.22
C LEU A 66 3.81 -15.78 -0.60
N GLY A 67 5.02 -15.66 -0.03
CA GLY A 67 6.27 -16.05 -0.70
C GLY A 67 6.90 -14.95 -1.55
N ASN A 68 6.70 -13.67 -1.19
CA ASN A 68 7.44 -12.58 -1.82
C ASN A 68 8.93 -12.62 -1.43
N GLU A 69 9.76 -13.17 -2.30
CA GLU A 69 11.23 -13.23 -2.16
C GLU A 69 11.94 -11.94 -2.60
N ILE A 70 11.22 -11.01 -3.25
CA ILE A 70 11.80 -9.73 -3.69
C ILE A 70 11.94 -8.76 -2.52
N ASN A 71 11.01 -8.78 -1.57
CA ASN A 71 11.11 -7.90 -0.42
C ASN A 71 12.21 -8.40 0.53
N GLU A 72 13.21 -7.55 0.74
CA GLU A 72 14.30 -7.84 1.67
C GLU A 72 14.08 -7.25 3.07
N LEU A 73 13.16 -6.31 3.29
CA LEU A 73 12.95 -5.70 4.62
C LEU A 73 12.44 -6.71 5.64
N GLU A 74 13.04 -6.74 6.84
CA GLU A 74 12.64 -7.62 7.94
C GLU A 74 11.26 -7.26 8.50
N ASP A 75 11.01 -5.97 8.76
CA ASP A 75 9.71 -5.47 9.20
C ASP A 75 9.27 -4.25 8.35
N PRO A 76 8.59 -4.50 7.21
CA PRO A 76 8.17 -3.43 6.30
C PRO A 76 7.08 -2.52 6.90
N GLU A 77 6.34 -2.99 7.90
CA GLU A 77 5.14 -2.32 8.41
C GLU A 77 5.43 -1.35 9.56
N THR A 78 6.60 -1.43 10.19
CA THR A 78 6.94 -0.55 11.33
C THR A 78 8.20 0.28 11.09
N GLY A 79 9.12 -0.14 10.22
CA GLY A 79 10.33 0.61 9.92
C GLY A 79 10.05 1.95 9.23
N ASP A 80 10.60 3.04 9.76
CA ASP A 80 10.59 4.36 9.11
C ASP A 80 11.57 4.43 7.90
N SER A 81 11.58 5.53 7.16
CA SER A 81 12.46 5.68 5.99
C SER A 81 13.95 5.59 6.34
N GLY A 82 14.36 6.09 7.51
CA GLY A 82 15.74 6.06 7.96
C GLY A 82 16.23 4.67 8.34
N SER A 83 15.41 3.91 9.07
CA SER A 83 15.70 2.53 9.45
C SER A 83 15.75 1.61 8.24
N ARG A 84 14.83 1.77 7.28
CA ARG A 84 14.86 1.03 6.00
C ARG A 84 16.17 1.28 5.23
N LEU A 85 16.63 2.53 5.17
CA LEU A 85 17.89 2.88 4.52
C LEU A 85 19.09 2.26 5.25
N ALA A 86 19.11 2.31 6.58
CA ALA A 86 20.18 1.72 7.37
C ALA A 86 20.26 0.19 7.20
N GLU A 87 19.10 -0.49 7.23
CA GLU A 87 18.98 -1.92 6.99
C GLU A 87 19.47 -2.29 5.59
N MET A 88 19.06 -1.54 4.56
CA MET A 88 19.54 -1.73 3.19
C MET A 88 21.07 -1.60 3.10
N HIS A 89 21.66 -0.56 3.69
CA HIS A 89 23.11 -0.39 3.69
C HIS A 89 23.85 -1.56 4.36
N GLN A 90 23.30 -2.05 5.47
CA GLN A 90 23.87 -3.20 6.16
C GLN A 90 23.79 -4.45 5.28
N LYS A 91 22.62 -4.76 4.73
CA LYS A 91 22.42 -5.92 3.86
C LYS A 91 23.30 -5.89 2.62
N VAL A 92 23.35 -4.76 1.91
CA VAL A 92 24.23 -4.61 0.75
C VAL A 92 25.70 -4.88 1.11
N THR A 93 26.13 -4.48 2.30
CA THR A 93 27.50 -4.75 2.78
C THR A 93 27.70 -6.23 3.10
N ASP A 94 26.73 -6.86 3.76
CA ASP A 94 26.80 -8.26 4.20
C ASP A 94 26.68 -9.26 3.03
N PHE A 95 25.88 -8.93 2.01
CA PHE A 95 25.69 -9.75 0.81
C PHE A 95 26.76 -9.53 -0.27
N PHE A 96 27.65 -8.54 -0.10
CA PHE A 96 28.71 -8.30 -1.07
C PHE A 96 29.79 -9.40 -0.97
N ASP A 97 29.91 -10.20 -2.03
CA ASP A 97 30.96 -11.20 -2.18
C ASP A 97 32.07 -10.68 -3.11
N ALA A 98 33.22 -10.38 -2.53
CA ALA A 98 34.38 -9.88 -3.25
C ALA A 98 34.99 -10.93 -4.20
N ASP A 99 34.95 -12.21 -3.82
CA ASP A 99 35.52 -13.28 -4.65
C ASP A 99 34.63 -13.53 -5.87
N TYR A 100 33.31 -13.51 -5.68
CA TYR A 100 32.35 -13.59 -6.79
C TYR A 100 32.52 -12.41 -7.76
N TYR A 101 32.62 -11.18 -7.23
CA TYR A 101 32.85 -9.98 -8.03
C TYR A 101 34.17 -10.06 -8.84
N LEU A 102 35.25 -10.53 -8.21
CA LEU A 102 36.54 -10.69 -8.89
C LEU A 102 36.48 -11.80 -9.95
N ALA A 103 35.79 -12.90 -9.68
CA ALA A 103 35.61 -13.97 -10.65
C ALA A 103 34.92 -13.48 -11.93
N ASP A 104 33.86 -12.67 -11.79
CA ASP A 104 33.17 -12.06 -12.93
C ASP A 104 34.07 -11.06 -13.69
N HIS A 105 35.00 -10.40 -13.00
CA HIS A 105 35.94 -9.48 -13.65
C HIS A 105 36.99 -10.21 -14.51
N PHE A 106 37.40 -11.43 -14.16
CA PHE A 106 38.38 -12.20 -14.93
C PHE A 106 37.74 -12.91 -16.13
N ASP A 107 37.58 -12.17 -17.22
CA ASP A 107 37.18 -12.59 -18.58
C ASP A 107 36.01 -13.59 -18.63
N ASN A 108 34.80 -13.06 -18.44
CA ASN A 108 33.54 -13.80 -18.54
C ASN A 108 32.84 -13.50 -19.88
N GLU A 109 32.72 -14.52 -20.74
CA GLU A 109 32.14 -14.41 -22.08
C GLU A 109 30.69 -13.87 -22.07
N MET A 110 29.89 -14.22 -21.06
CA MET A 110 28.49 -13.77 -20.95
C MET A 110 28.40 -12.26 -20.62
N ILE A 111 29.36 -11.74 -19.85
CA ILE A 111 29.43 -10.31 -19.54
C ILE A 111 29.77 -9.52 -20.80
N ASN A 112 30.70 -10.02 -21.61
CA ASN A 112 31.07 -9.40 -22.87
C ASN A 112 29.89 -9.35 -23.85
N GLU A 113 29.06 -10.39 -23.94
CA GLU A 113 27.83 -10.36 -24.73
C GLU A 113 26.87 -9.28 -24.23
N THR A 114 26.67 -9.19 -22.91
CA THR A 114 25.80 -8.20 -22.27
C THR A 114 26.27 -6.77 -22.52
N LEU A 115 27.57 -6.51 -22.44
CA LEU A 115 28.16 -5.18 -22.71
C LEU A 115 27.99 -4.74 -24.18
N ASN A 116 27.97 -5.70 -25.10
CA ASN A 116 27.76 -5.43 -26.52
C ASN A 116 26.28 -5.32 -26.91
N PHE A 117 25.36 -5.70 -26.01
CA PHE A 117 23.94 -5.59 -26.24
C PHE A 117 23.51 -4.12 -26.29
N ASN A 118 22.92 -3.71 -27.42
CA ASN A 118 22.43 -2.36 -27.60
C ASN A 118 20.91 -2.33 -27.40
N PHE A 119 20.46 -1.72 -26.32
CA PHE A 119 19.04 -1.48 -26.10
C PHE A 119 18.53 -0.48 -27.13
N PRO A 120 17.33 -0.71 -27.70
CA PRO A 120 16.70 0.29 -28.54
C PRO A 120 16.42 1.55 -27.70
N THR A 121 17.22 2.59 -27.90
CA THR A 121 17.11 3.89 -27.22
C THR A 121 15.92 4.72 -27.70
N THR A 122 15.29 4.31 -28.81
CA THR A 122 14.07 4.89 -29.33
C THR A 122 13.08 3.78 -29.56
N ILE A 123 12.24 3.54 -28.56
CA ILE A 123 11.03 2.76 -28.76
C ILE A 123 10.04 3.73 -29.40
N GLU A 124 9.67 3.50 -30.65
CA GLU A 124 8.48 4.15 -31.21
C GLU A 124 7.28 3.61 -30.43
N LEU A 125 6.76 4.44 -29.55
CA LEU A 125 5.65 4.07 -28.68
C LEU A 125 4.34 4.16 -29.46
N GLU A 126 4.03 3.11 -30.23
CA GLU A 126 2.67 2.85 -30.68
C GLU A 126 1.89 2.22 -29.53
N PHE A 127 1.09 3.04 -28.84
CA PHE A 127 0.24 2.55 -27.76
C PHE A 127 -1.09 2.04 -28.33
N ASP A 128 -1.40 0.77 -28.10
CA ASP A 128 -2.80 0.32 -28.08
C ASP A 128 -3.39 0.69 -26.72
N ILE A 129 -3.91 1.92 -26.68
CA ILE A 129 -4.29 2.64 -25.45
C ILE A 129 -5.40 1.90 -24.68
N ASN A 130 -6.25 1.13 -25.37
CA ASN A 130 -7.47 0.58 -24.79
C ASN A 130 -7.22 -0.49 -23.73
N ASP A 131 -6.28 -1.41 -23.96
CA ASP A 131 -6.04 -2.52 -23.04
C ASP A 131 -5.12 -2.15 -21.86
N GLN A 132 -4.26 -1.15 -22.04
CA GLN A 132 -3.32 -0.71 -21.00
C GLN A 132 -3.97 0.25 -20.00
N LEU A 133 -4.87 1.14 -20.45
CA LEU A 133 -5.60 2.03 -19.56
C LEU A 133 -6.54 1.26 -18.63
N ILE A 134 -7.14 0.16 -19.07
CA ILE A 134 -8.02 -0.67 -18.21
C ILE A 134 -7.26 -1.24 -17.00
N LYS A 135 -5.95 -1.53 -17.17
CA LYS A 135 -5.09 -2.03 -16.08
C LYS A 135 -4.68 -0.92 -15.10
N LEU A 136 -4.67 0.33 -15.55
CA LEU A 136 -4.35 1.49 -14.74
C LEU A 136 -5.63 2.00 -14.06
N GLY A 137 -5.56 2.36 -12.78
CA GLY A 137 -6.71 2.95 -12.09
C GLY A 137 -6.96 4.38 -12.55
N ASN A 138 -8.22 4.79 -12.68
CA ASN A 138 -8.62 6.15 -13.08
C ASN A 138 -8.55 7.18 -11.93
N ARG A 139 -7.50 7.14 -11.12
CA ARG A 139 -7.37 7.98 -9.93
C ARG A 139 -6.52 9.22 -10.23
N GLU A 140 -6.98 10.36 -9.76
CA GLU A 140 -6.21 11.60 -9.75
C GLU A 140 -5.40 11.70 -8.45
N PHE A 141 -4.18 12.22 -8.54
CA PHE A 141 -3.27 12.32 -7.40
C PHE A 141 -2.83 13.77 -7.18
N LEU A 142 -3.07 14.26 -5.97
CA LEU A 142 -2.54 15.54 -5.48
C LEU A 142 -1.23 15.25 -4.74
N ILE A 143 -0.11 15.58 -5.37
CA ILE A 143 1.23 15.26 -4.87
C ILE A 143 1.97 16.55 -4.57
N SER A 144 2.36 16.72 -3.31
CA SER A 144 3.10 17.89 -2.82
C SER A 144 4.59 17.82 -3.15
N ASP A 145 5.22 16.65 -3.00
CA ASP A 145 6.63 16.43 -3.33
C ASP A 145 6.79 15.46 -4.50
N LEU A 146 7.15 15.99 -5.66
CA LEU A 146 7.35 15.24 -6.90
C LEU A 146 8.75 14.64 -7.00
N LYS A 147 9.73 15.16 -6.26
CA LYS A 147 11.12 14.72 -6.37
C LYS A 147 11.31 13.21 -6.11
N PRO A 148 10.79 12.62 -5.02
CA PRO A 148 10.95 11.19 -4.78
C PRO A 148 10.28 10.33 -5.86
N ILE A 149 9.23 10.83 -6.51
CA ILE A 149 8.51 10.08 -7.54
C ILE A 149 9.33 9.96 -8.83
N TYR A 150 10.03 11.03 -9.21
CA TYR A 150 10.89 11.00 -10.40
C TYR A 150 12.18 10.22 -10.20
N LEU A 151 12.65 10.11 -8.95
CA LEU A 151 13.85 9.35 -8.61
C LEU A 151 13.55 7.86 -8.39
N GLY A 152 12.31 7.53 -8.01
CA GLY A 152 11.94 6.19 -7.56
C GLY A 152 12.22 6.01 -6.07
#